data_AF-A0ABD2WTG3-F1
#
_entry.id   AF-A0ABD2WTG3-F1
#
_cell.length_a   1.000
_cell.length_b   1.000
_cell.length_c   1.000
_cell.angle_alpha   90.00
_cell.angle_beta   90.00
_cell.angle_gamma   90.00
#
_symmetry.space_group_name_H-M   'P 1'
#
loop_
_entity.id
_entity.type
_entity.pdbx_description
1 polymer ?
#
loop_
_entity_poly.entity_id
_entity_poly.type
_entity_poly.pdbx_seq_one_letter_code
_entity_poly.pdbx_strand_id
1 'polypeptide(L)'
;MTFAGWVGPAGNCKGETKYVDAYGVFNDVVVTGWIEIELKDYTAKMSLDANKLQLTSGTTCEASKRTCIGGDGSTAFWSTVDTGDCGLNKYSVIYDDFMDKVEDSDEKDVIYTLETEEYAFALMKKYVESVCGLDLIC
;
A
#
# COMPACT_ATOMS: atom_id res chain seq x y z
N MET A 1 4.23 -28.27 18.24
CA MET A 1 3.07 -29.20 18.23
C MET A 1 3.60 -30.62 18.35
N THR A 2 2.87 -31.54 18.99
CA THR A 2 3.27 -32.95 19.13
C THR A 2 2.33 -33.82 18.30
N PHE A 3 2.90 -34.65 17.43
CA PHE A 3 2.20 -35.55 16.51
C PHE A 3 2.14 -37.00 17.01
N ALA A 4 3.11 -37.43 17.82
CA ALA A 4 3.11 -38.73 18.48
C ALA A 4 3.79 -38.63 19.85
N GLY A 5 3.30 -39.39 20.83
CA GLY A 5 3.72 -39.28 22.22
C GLY A 5 3.19 -38.03 22.90
N TRP A 6 3.69 -37.73 24.08
CA TRP A 6 3.24 -36.63 24.93
C TRP A 6 4.41 -35.89 25.55
N VAL A 7 4.30 -34.56 25.58
CA VAL A 7 5.24 -33.67 26.27
C VAL A 7 4.43 -32.81 27.24
N GLY A 8 4.74 -32.94 28.52
CA GLY A 8 4.15 -32.16 29.59
C GLY A 8 4.81 -30.79 29.75
N PRO A 9 4.10 -29.83 30.37
CA PRO A 9 4.60 -28.48 30.59
C PRO A 9 5.80 -28.41 31.56
N ALA A 10 6.03 -29.47 32.35
CA ALA A 10 7.15 -29.56 33.29
C ALA A 10 8.40 -30.24 32.69
N GLY A 11 8.44 -30.45 31.36
CA GLY A 11 9.55 -31.10 30.67
C GLY A 11 9.55 -32.64 30.76
N ASN A 12 8.54 -33.24 31.39
CA ASN A 12 8.35 -34.67 31.35
C ASN A 12 7.73 -35.11 30.02
N CYS A 13 8.22 -36.20 29.45
CA CYS A 13 7.71 -36.75 28.19
C CYS A 13 7.36 -38.24 28.32
N LYS A 14 6.47 -38.70 27.46
CA LYS A 14 6.14 -40.11 27.27
C LYS A 14 6.13 -40.41 25.78
N GLY A 15 6.98 -41.31 25.33
CA GLY A 15 7.00 -41.73 23.94
C GLY A 15 5.78 -42.56 23.57
N GLU A 16 5.44 -42.55 22.28
CA GLU A 16 4.46 -43.48 21.73
C GLU A 16 5.07 -44.87 21.67
N THR A 17 4.29 -45.90 22.02
CA THR A 17 4.80 -47.27 22.07
C THR A 17 5.23 -47.81 20.72
N LYS A 18 4.67 -47.27 19.62
CA LYS A 18 5.06 -47.60 18.26
C LYS A 18 4.71 -46.45 17.31
N TYR A 19 5.71 -45.90 16.63
CA TYR A 19 5.58 -44.93 15.55
C TYR A 19 6.21 -45.51 14.28
N VAL A 20 5.57 -45.32 13.13
CA VAL A 20 6.04 -45.85 11.85
C VAL A 20 6.05 -44.72 10.82
N ASP A 21 7.17 -44.54 10.14
CA ASP A 21 7.30 -43.61 9.02
C ASP A 21 8.07 -44.26 7.85
N ALA A 22 8.43 -43.45 6.85
CA ALA A 22 9.14 -43.91 5.64
C ALA A 22 10.53 -44.52 5.92
N TYR A 23 11.10 -44.30 7.11
CA TYR A 23 12.44 -44.74 7.49
C TYR A 23 12.44 -45.93 8.45
N GLY A 24 11.28 -46.32 8.99
CA GLY A 24 11.16 -47.55 9.78
C GLY A 24 10.14 -47.49 10.91
N VAL A 25 10.33 -48.39 11.87
CA VAL A 25 9.49 -48.53 13.08
C VAL A 25 10.31 -48.10 14.28
N PHE A 26 9.76 -47.17 15.05
CA PHE A 26 10.37 -46.60 16.24
C PHE A 26 9.48 -46.87 17.45
N ASN A 27 10.08 -47.16 18.60
CA ASN A 27 9.37 -47.38 19.86
C ASN A 27 9.84 -46.34 20.88
N ASP A 28 8.92 -45.88 21.73
CA ASP A 28 9.16 -44.89 22.79
C ASP A 28 9.72 -43.55 22.26
N VAL A 29 9.09 -43.03 21.20
CA VAL A 29 9.49 -41.75 20.58
C VAL A 29 8.41 -40.68 20.74
N VAL A 30 8.86 -39.44 20.86
CA VAL A 30 8.00 -38.26 20.76
C VAL A 30 8.28 -37.58 19.44
N VAL A 31 7.24 -37.39 18.63
CA VAL A 31 7.34 -36.69 17.35
C VAL A 31 6.75 -35.32 17.52
N THR A 32 7.59 -34.30 17.37
CA THR A 32 7.16 -32.90 17.37
C THR A 32 7.43 -32.28 16.02
N GLY A 33 6.73 -31.19 15.74
CA GLY A 33 7.13 -30.31 14.66
C GLY A 33 6.66 -28.89 14.91
N TRP A 34 7.18 -28.01 14.07
CA TRP A 34 6.89 -26.59 14.05
C TRP A 34 6.47 -26.19 12.64
N ILE A 35 5.70 -25.11 12.58
CA ILE A 35 5.37 -24.42 11.34
C ILE A 35 6.01 -23.05 11.48
N GLU A 36 6.80 -22.67 10.49
CA GLU A 36 7.35 -21.33 10.38
C GLU A 36 6.50 -20.54 9.39
N ILE A 37 6.05 -19.36 9.80
CA ILE A 37 5.22 -18.46 8.98
C ILE A 37 6.00 -17.17 8.80
N GLU A 38 6.35 -16.85 7.55
CA GLU A 38 7.00 -15.60 7.18
C GLU A 38 5.94 -14.61 6.66
N LEU A 39 5.92 -13.39 7.21
CA LEU A 39 5.06 -12.29 6.77
C LEU A 39 5.94 -11.16 6.22
N LYS A 40 5.56 -10.61 5.06
CA LYS A 40 6.29 -9.52 4.39
C LYS A 40 5.31 -8.42 4.01
N ASP A 41 5.59 -7.21 4.47
CA ASP A 41 4.82 -6.02 4.14
C ASP A 41 5.62 -5.10 3.22
N TYR A 42 5.00 -4.62 2.14
CA TYR A 42 5.64 -3.73 1.18
C TYR A 42 4.59 -2.90 0.41
N THR A 43 5.05 -1.83 -0.24
CA THR A 43 4.22 -1.02 -1.15
C THR A 43 4.45 -1.48 -2.59
N ALA A 44 3.37 -1.60 -3.35
CA ALA A 44 3.39 -1.98 -4.76
C ALA A 44 2.68 -0.94 -5.62
N LYS A 45 3.11 -0.81 -6.88
CA LYS A 45 2.43 0.06 -7.85
C LYS A 45 1.21 -0.65 -8.40
N MET A 46 0.10 0.08 -8.46
CA MET A 46 -1.18 -0.39 -8.97
C MET A 46 -1.65 0.54 -10.09
N SER A 47 -2.07 -0.04 -11.21
CA SER A 47 -2.81 0.67 -12.26
C SER A 47 -4.29 0.38 -12.06
N LEU A 48 -5.03 1.42 -11.68
CA LEU A 48 -6.49 1.34 -11.51
C LEU A 48 -7.18 1.16 -12.86
N ASP A 49 -6.77 1.90 -13.88
CA ASP A 49 -7.37 1.85 -15.23
C ASP A 49 -7.24 0.47 -15.88
N ALA A 50 -6.07 -0.18 -15.71
CA ALA A 50 -5.84 -1.51 -16.24
C ALA A 50 -6.28 -2.63 -15.29
N ASN A 51 -6.78 -2.29 -14.09
CA ASN A 51 -7.11 -3.22 -13.01
C ASN A 51 -5.97 -4.20 -12.68
N LYS A 52 -4.72 -3.69 -12.62
CA LYS A 52 -3.50 -4.49 -12.45
C LYS A 52 -2.68 -4.03 -11.26
N LEU A 53 -2.23 -4.98 -10.45
CA LEU A 53 -1.25 -4.80 -9.40
C LEU A 53 -0.04 -5.68 -9.71
N GLN A 54 1.19 -5.15 -9.58
CA GLN A 54 2.40 -5.94 -9.73
C GLN A 54 3.05 -6.19 -8.37
N LEU A 55 3.14 -7.45 -7.96
CA LEU A 55 3.81 -7.87 -6.73
C LEU A 55 5.34 -7.75 -6.89
N THR A 56 6.08 -7.69 -5.78
CA THR A 56 7.56 -7.67 -5.80
C THR A 56 8.17 -8.94 -6.37
N SER A 57 7.42 -10.05 -6.36
CA SER A 57 7.78 -11.29 -7.07
C SER A 57 7.67 -11.19 -8.59
N GLY A 58 7.21 -10.05 -9.14
CA GLY A 58 6.96 -9.84 -10.57
C GLY A 58 5.59 -10.33 -11.04
N THR A 59 4.81 -10.97 -10.18
CA THR A 59 3.48 -11.49 -10.51
C THR A 59 2.50 -10.35 -10.74
N THR A 60 1.75 -10.39 -11.83
CA THR A 60 0.67 -9.44 -12.11
C THR A 60 -0.65 -10.01 -11.65
N CYS A 61 -1.31 -9.31 -10.74
CA CYS A 61 -2.57 -9.67 -10.13
C CYS A 61 -3.67 -8.69 -10.52
N GLU A 62 -4.92 -9.15 -10.45
CA GLU A 62 -6.08 -8.30 -10.68
C GLU A 62 -6.35 -7.42 -9.44
N ALA A 63 -6.23 -6.10 -9.59
CA ALA A 63 -6.25 -5.16 -8.47
C ALA A 63 -7.55 -5.20 -7.64
N SER A 64 -8.69 -5.38 -8.30
CA SER A 64 -10.02 -5.45 -7.69
C SER A 64 -10.21 -6.62 -6.73
N LYS A 65 -9.47 -7.73 -6.90
CA LYS A 65 -9.62 -8.94 -6.08
C LYS A 65 -9.09 -8.79 -4.66
N ARG A 66 -8.18 -7.83 -4.42
CA ARG A 66 -7.51 -7.59 -3.11
C ARG A 66 -6.75 -8.78 -2.53
N THR A 67 -6.65 -9.87 -3.27
CA THR A 67 -5.88 -11.06 -2.93
C THR A 67 -5.41 -11.77 -4.20
N CYS A 68 -4.24 -12.38 -4.14
CA CYS A 68 -3.63 -13.12 -5.25
C CYS A 68 -2.54 -14.05 -4.73
N ILE A 69 -2.28 -15.12 -5.48
CA ILE A 69 -1.15 -16.00 -5.22
C ILE A 69 0.04 -15.49 -6.06
N GLY A 70 1.14 -15.17 -5.39
CA GLY A 70 2.40 -14.78 -6.01
C GLY A 70 3.09 -15.96 -6.70
N GLY A 71 4.06 -15.66 -7.56
CA GLY A 71 4.85 -16.67 -8.27
C GLY A 71 5.73 -17.54 -7.37
N ASP A 72 5.95 -17.11 -6.13
CA ASP A 72 6.60 -17.88 -5.06
C ASP A 72 5.61 -18.78 -4.28
N GLY A 73 4.33 -18.81 -4.66
CA GLY A 73 3.27 -19.54 -3.97
C GLY A 73 2.74 -18.85 -2.71
N SER A 74 3.29 -17.68 -2.36
CA SER A 74 2.77 -16.89 -1.23
C SER A 74 1.42 -16.28 -1.56
N THR A 75 0.56 -16.11 -0.54
CA THR A 75 -0.69 -15.36 -0.71
C THR A 75 -0.46 -13.91 -0.33
N ALA A 76 -0.67 -13.01 -1.29
CA ALA A 76 -0.61 -11.57 -1.08
C ALA A 76 -2.02 -11.01 -0.85
N PHE A 77 -2.10 -10.02 0.03
CA PHE A 77 -3.29 -9.22 0.30
C PHE A 77 -2.89 -7.75 0.24
N TRP A 78 -3.80 -6.88 -0.19
CA TRP A 78 -3.52 -5.45 -0.27
C TRP A 78 -4.75 -4.58 -0.03
N SER A 79 -4.47 -3.35 0.38
CA SER A 79 -5.41 -2.23 0.43
C SER A 79 -4.82 -1.06 -0.33
N THR A 80 -5.68 -0.19 -0.87
CA THR A 80 -5.24 1.12 -1.34
C THR A 80 -4.69 1.90 -0.16
N VAL A 81 -3.48 2.43 -0.29
CA VAL A 81 -3.02 3.50 0.60
C VAL A 81 -3.88 4.70 0.24
N ASP A 82 -4.62 5.24 1.21
CA ASP A 82 -5.39 6.45 0.99
C ASP A 82 -4.43 7.54 0.52
N THR A 83 -4.61 8.00 -0.72
CA THR A 83 -3.77 9.04 -1.29
C THR A 83 -4.05 10.40 -0.66
N GLY A 84 -4.98 10.48 0.29
CA GLY A 84 -5.33 11.72 0.97
C GLY A 84 -5.65 12.78 -0.07
N ASP A 85 -5.03 13.93 0.04
CA ASP A 85 -5.28 15.09 -0.82
C ASP A 85 -4.51 15.07 -2.15
N CYS A 86 -3.73 14.01 -2.44
CA CYS A 86 -3.05 13.87 -3.74
C CYS A 86 -3.97 13.56 -4.94
N GLY A 87 -5.27 13.44 -4.72
CA GLY A 87 -6.22 13.30 -5.82
C GLY A 87 -6.45 14.64 -6.50
N LEU A 88 -5.83 14.90 -7.66
CA LEU A 88 -6.09 16.12 -8.45
C LEU A 88 -7.58 16.31 -8.79
N ASN A 89 -8.33 15.21 -8.86
CA ASN A 89 -9.78 15.21 -9.02
C ASN A 89 -10.56 15.83 -7.85
N LYS A 90 -9.91 16.13 -6.72
CA LYS A 90 -10.50 16.86 -5.60
C LYS A 90 -10.52 18.37 -5.80
N TYR A 91 -9.73 18.88 -6.76
CA TYR A 91 -9.59 20.31 -7.01
C TYR A 91 -10.24 20.67 -8.35
N SER A 92 -10.91 21.82 -8.39
CA SER A 92 -11.42 22.38 -9.64
C SER A 92 -10.36 23.31 -10.22
N VAL A 93 -9.91 23.03 -11.44
CA VAL A 93 -9.03 23.93 -12.17
C VAL A 93 -9.88 25.09 -12.69
N ILE A 94 -9.62 26.29 -12.17
CA ILE A 94 -10.29 27.51 -12.62
C ILE A 94 -9.60 28.07 -13.87
N TYR A 95 -8.26 27.90 -13.96
CA TYR A 95 -7.45 28.35 -15.09
C TYR A 95 -6.09 27.62 -15.11
N ASP A 96 -5.57 27.31 -16.30
CA ASP A 96 -4.33 26.53 -16.49
C ASP A 96 -3.33 27.13 -17.50
N ASP A 97 -3.47 28.42 -17.83
CA ASP A 97 -2.58 29.12 -18.78
C ASP A 97 -1.93 30.37 -18.12
N PHE A 98 -1.27 31.22 -18.91
CA PHE A 98 -0.59 32.43 -18.44
C PHE A 98 -1.58 33.48 -17.91
N MET A 99 -1.28 34.05 -16.74
CA MET A 99 -1.96 35.19 -16.14
C MET A 99 -0.95 36.26 -15.75
N ASP A 100 -1.39 37.52 -15.74
CA ASP A 100 -0.60 38.62 -15.22
C ASP A 100 -0.59 38.60 -13.70
N LYS A 101 0.58 38.86 -13.11
CA LYS A 101 0.77 38.91 -11.67
C LYS A 101 1.04 40.34 -11.25
N VAL A 102 0.16 40.88 -10.42
CA VAL A 102 0.29 42.20 -9.80
C VAL A 102 0.73 42.00 -8.36
N GLU A 103 1.90 42.52 -8.02
CA GLU A 103 2.41 42.55 -6.65
C GLU A 103 2.50 44.00 -6.19
N ASP A 104 1.85 44.31 -5.07
CA ASP A 104 2.13 45.56 -4.39
C ASP A 104 3.48 45.44 -3.67
N SER A 105 4.29 46.50 -3.75
CA SER A 105 5.62 46.52 -3.13
C SER A 105 5.54 46.72 -1.62
N ASP A 106 4.42 47.26 -1.13
CA ASP A 106 4.19 47.60 0.28
C ASP A 106 3.22 46.63 0.99
N GLU A 107 2.39 45.89 0.25
CA GLU A 107 1.46 44.88 0.77
C GLU A 107 1.79 43.47 0.22
N LYS A 108 1.69 42.43 1.07
CA LYS A 108 1.97 41.03 0.68
C LYS A 108 0.91 40.42 -0.25
N ASP A 109 -0.02 41.24 -0.74
CA ASP A 109 -1.16 40.80 -1.51
C ASP A 109 -0.74 40.63 -2.97
N VAL A 110 -0.79 39.38 -3.44
CA VAL A 110 -0.52 39.02 -4.83
C VAL A 110 -1.85 38.81 -5.52
N ILE A 111 -2.10 39.58 -6.58
CA ILE A 111 -3.30 39.48 -7.39
C ILE A 111 -2.92 38.94 -8.76
N TYR A 112 -3.61 37.88 -9.20
CA TYR A 112 -3.51 37.32 -10.53
C TYR A 112 -4.67 37.86 -11.37
N THR A 113 -4.38 38.53 -12.46
CA THR A 113 -5.38 39.11 -13.36
C THR A 113 -5.31 38.43 -14.72
N LEU A 114 -6.48 38.23 -15.32
CA LEU A 114 -6.59 37.77 -16.68
C LEU A 114 -7.67 38.57 -17.39
N GLU A 115 -7.31 39.08 -18.57
CA GLU A 115 -8.22 39.78 -19.47
C GLU A 115 -8.04 39.20 -20.87
N THR A 116 -9.12 38.60 -21.38
CA THR A 116 -9.23 38.07 -22.74
C THR A 116 -10.42 38.70 -23.44
N GLU A 117 -10.61 38.44 -24.74
CA GLU A 117 -11.79 38.94 -25.46
C GLU A 117 -13.11 38.34 -24.95
N GLU A 118 -13.07 37.16 -24.31
CA GLU A 118 -14.25 36.41 -23.88
C GLU A 118 -14.56 36.56 -22.38
N TYR A 119 -13.53 36.70 -21.54
CA TYR A 119 -13.68 36.77 -20.09
C TYR A 119 -12.56 37.58 -19.44
N ALA A 120 -12.89 38.20 -18.31
CA ALA A 120 -11.95 38.88 -17.45
C ALA A 120 -12.24 38.53 -15.98
N PHE A 121 -11.20 38.16 -15.23
CA PHE A 121 -11.30 37.92 -13.80
C PHE A 121 -9.99 38.19 -13.07
N ALA A 122 -10.08 38.37 -11.76
CA ALA A 122 -8.95 38.57 -10.87
C ALA A 122 -9.05 37.65 -9.65
N LEU A 123 -7.93 37.05 -9.26
CA LEU A 123 -7.81 36.15 -8.11
C LEU A 123 -6.77 36.73 -7.14
N MET A 124 -7.17 36.93 -5.89
CA MET A 124 -6.24 37.34 -4.83
C MET A 124 -5.74 36.09 -4.12
N LYS A 125 -4.42 35.93 -4.07
CA LYS A 125 -3.76 34.85 -3.34
C LYS A 125 -3.98 35.02 -1.83
N LYS A 126 -4.65 34.05 -1.21
CA LYS A 126 -4.78 33.94 0.25
C LYS A 126 -3.61 33.15 0.84
N TYR A 127 -3.31 31.98 0.27
CA TYR A 127 -2.19 31.14 0.69
C TYR A 127 -1.74 30.20 -0.43
N VAL A 128 -0.60 29.54 -0.23
CA VAL A 128 -0.13 28.45 -1.10
C VAL A 128 -0.24 27.16 -0.32
N GLU A 129 -0.84 26.15 -0.92
CA GLU A 129 -0.88 24.80 -0.38
C GLU A 129 -0.04 23.88 -1.26
N SER A 130 0.99 23.26 -0.67
CA SER A 130 1.82 22.30 -1.40
C SER A 130 1.22 20.92 -1.28
N VAL A 131 0.60 20.46 -2.36
CA VAL A 131 -0.08 19.18 -2.45
C VAL A 131 0.69 18.31 -3.43
N CYS A 132 1.42 17.34 -2.88
CA CYS A 132 2.05 16.25 -3.64
C CYS A 132 3.04 16.74 -4.71
N GLY A 133 3.76 17.82 -4.39
CA GLY A 133 4.77 18.44 -5.24
C GLY A 133 4.23 19.53 -6.18
N LEU A 134 2.94 19.85 -6.09
CA LEU A 134 2.31 20.98 -6.79
C LEU A 134 1.93 22.07 -5.79
N ASP A 135 2.15 23.32 -6.17
CA ASP A 135 1.76 24.48 -5.37
C ASP A 135 0.42 25.00 -5.87
N LEU A 136 -0.64 24.74 -5.10
CA LEU A 136 -1.98 25.24 -5.36
C LEU A 136 -2.10 26.66 -4.81
N ILE A 137 -2.61 27.57 -5.64
CA ILE A 137 -2.89 28.96 -5.26
C ILE A 137 -4.36 29.04 -4.86
N CYS A 138 -4.59 29.33 -3.58
CA CYS A 138 -5.92 29.46 -2.97
C CYS A 138 -6.19 30.91 -2.58
#